data_AF-A0A1W9VMA3-F1
#
_entry.id   AF-A0A1W9VMA3-F1
#
_cell.length_a   1.000
_cell.length_b   1.000
_cell.length_c   1.000
_cell.angle_alpha   90.00
_cell.angle_beta   90.00
_cell.angle_gamma   90.00
#
_symmetry.space_group_name_H-M   'P 1'
#
loop_
_entity.id
_entity.type
_entity.pdbx_description
1 polymer ?
#
loop_
_entity_poly.entity_id
_entity_poly.type
_entity_poly.pdbx_seq_one_letter_code
_entity_poly.pdbx_strand_id
1 'polypeptide(L)'
;MDGNYYNSNILALANSNSNLAATLNNEYLNDIPNYPFIKSKSGDVVPCIDNTNHKTLHSKIDPKREGSRFLSMYKNKGFLIFLGLGGAYHIKPFLEKNEFSTILILDKDIDRFKATLSKINKKCTR
;
A
#
# COMPACT_ATOMS: atom_id res chain seq x y z
N MET A 1 -17.24 7.91 -1.69
CA MET A 1 -17.35 7.23 -0.38
C MET A 1 -15.99 7.35 0.28
N ASP A 2 -15.82 8.35 1.14
CA ASP A 2 -14.58 8.53 1.90
C ASP A 2 -14.59 7.55 3.09
N GLY A 3 -14.38 6.27 2.76
CA GLY A 3 -14.36 5.19 3.74
C GLY A 3 -13.01 5.16 4.44
N ASN A 4 -13.02 5.28 5.77
CA ASN A 4 -11.90 4.82 6.55
C ASN A 4 -11.76 3.29 6.34
N TYR A 5 -10.74 2.86 5.61
CA TYR A 5 -10.53 1.46 5.25
C TYR A 5 -9.83 0.64 6.35
N TYR A 6 -9.43 1.28 7.45
CA TYR A 6 -8.53 0.72 8.45
C TYR A 6 -9.01 -0.65 8.97
N ASN A 7 -10.20 -0.70 9.57
CA ASN A 7 -10.74 -1.93 10.15
C ASN A 7 -10.83 -3.07 9.12
N SER A 8 -11.26 -2.72 7.91
CA SER A 8 -11.42 -3.70 6.84
C SER A 8 -10.08 -4.28 6.37
N ASN A 9 -9.04 -3.44 6.28
CA ASN A 9 -7.70 -3.84 5.89
C ASN A 9 -6.99 -4.61 7.01
N ILE A 10 -7.15 -4.18 8.27
CA ILE A 10 -6.62 -4.88 9.45
C ILE A 10 -7.23 -6.26 9.58
N LEU A 11 -8.54 -6.42 9.36
CA LEU A 11 -9.18 -7.72 9.37
C LEU A 11 -8.60 -8.66 8.30
N ALA A 12 -8.37 -8.14 7.07
CA ALA A 12 -7.72 -8.92 6.02
C ALA A 12 -6.27 -9.28 6.37
N LEU A 13 -5.55 -8.37 7.01
CA LEU A 13 -4.18 -8.61 7.47
C LEU A 13 -4.13 -9.67 8.57
N ALA A 14 -5.04 -9.63 9.54
CA ALA A 14 -5.08 -10.56 10.67
C ALA A 14 -5.21 -12.03 10.23
N ASN A 15 -5.90 -12.29 9.10
CA ASN A 15 -6.04 -13.64 8.54
C ASN A 15 -4.71 -14.24 8.04
N SER A 16 -3.74 -13.41 7.68
CA SER A 16 -2.46 -13.84 7.10
C SER A 16 -1.25 -13.52 7.97
N ASN A 17 -1.36 -12.51 8.83
CA ASN A 17 -0.32 -12.05 9.73
C ASN A 17 -0.95 -11.40 10.97
N SER A 18 -1.43 -12.25 11.89
CA SER A 18 -2.06 -11.84 13.15
C SER A 18 -1.13 -11.02 14.04
N ASN A 19 0.17 -11.34 14.06
CA ASN A 19 1.17 -10.60 14.85
C ASN A 19 1.30 -9.15 14.37
N LEU A 20 1.43 -8.90 13.07
CA LEU A 20 1.51 -7.55 12.54
C LEU A 20 0.20 -6.78 12.77
N ALA A 21 -0.96 -7.43 12.61
CA ALA A 21 -2.25 -6.82 12.90
C ALA A 21 -2.38 -6.43 14.40
N ALA A 22 -1.93 -7.29 15.31
CA ALA A 22 -1.90 -7.01 16.74
C ALA A 22 -0.96 -5.84 17.07
N THR A 23 0.24 -5.81 16.49
CA THR A 23 1.19 -4.69 16.62
C THR A 23 0.55 -3.38 16.19
N LEU A 24 -0.13 -3.34 15.04
CA LEU A 24 -0.77 -2.12 14.55
C LEU A 24 -1.95 -1.65 15.42
N ASN A 25 -2.61 -2.55 16.15
CA ASN A 25 -3.70 -2.24 17.08
C ASN A 25 -3.22 -2.01 18.52
N ASN A 26 -1.91 -2.00 18.77
CA ASN A 26 -1.38 -1.69 20.08
C ASN A 26 -1.73 -0.25 20.49
N GLU A 27 -2.07 -0.05 21.77
CA GLU A 27 -2.52 1.25 22.29
C GLU A 27 -1.54 2.39 22.05
N TYR A 28 -0.23 2.12 22.09
CA TYR A 28 0.81 3.11 21.82
C TYR A 28 0.85 3.58 20.35
N LEU A 29 0.20 2.85 19.44
CA LEU A 29 0.07 3.22 18.04
C LEU A 29 -1.35 3.70 17.71
N ASN A 30 -2.27 3.82 18.68
CA ASN A 30 -3.70 4.02 18.41
C ASN A 30 -4.00 5.21 17.48
N ASP A 31 -3.26 6.30 17.61
CA ASP A 31 -3.41 7.45 16.74
C ASP A 31 -2.93 7.13 15.33
N ILE A 32 -3.79 7.38 14.34
CA ILE A 32 -3.38 7.28 12.93
C ILE A 32 -2.51 8.50 12.62
N PRO A 33 -1.22 8.32 12.34
CA PRO A 33 -0.32 9.45 12.14
C PRO A 33 -0.75 10.28 10.93
N ASN A 34 -0.66 11.61 11.06
CA ASN A 34 -1.09 12.53 10.02
C ASN A 34 -0.04 12.61 8.90
N TYR A 35 -0.11 11.67 7.96
CA TYR A 35 0.64 11.73 6.71
C TYR A 35 -0.15 12.46 5.62
N PRO A 36 0.52 13.24 4.76
CA PRO A 36 -0.12 13.90 3.63
C PRO A 36 -0.53 12.88 2.56
N PHE A 37 -1.73 13.08 2.03
CA PHE A 37 -2.25 12.36 0.87
C PHE A 37 -2.81 13.36 -0.13
N ILE A 38 -2.67 13.06 -1.41
CA ILE A 38 -3.31 13.83 -2.48
C ILE A 38 -4.18 12.91 -3.34
N LYS A 39 -5.08 13.50 -4.13
CA LYS A 39 -5.80 12.80 -5.18
C LYS A 39 -5.03 12.94 -6.50
N SER A 40 -4.76 11.83 -7.18
CA SER A 40 -4.21 11.83 -8.54
C SER A 40 -5.24 12.39 -9.53
N LYS A 41 -4.81 12.72 -10.75
CA LYS A 41 -5.73 13.09 -11.84
C LYS A 41 -6.71 11.96 -12.19
N SER A 42 -6.31 10.70 -12.05
CA SER A 42 -7.18 9.53 -12.20
C SER A 42 -8.16 9.31 -11.03
N GLY A 43 -8.04 10.10 -9.97
CA GLY A 43 -8.92 10.05 -8.80
C GLY A 43 -8.45 9.15 -7.66
N ASP A 44 -7.29 8.51 -7.80
CA ASP A 44 -6.71 7.60 -6.81
C ASP A 44 -5.97 8.38 -5.69
N VAL A 45 -6.02 7.86 -4.46
CA VAL A 45 -5.36 8.49 -3.30
C VAL A 45 -3.89 8.11 -3.25
N VAL A 46 -3.00 9.10 -3.31
CA VAL A 46 -1.55 8.90 -3.36
C VAL A 46 -0.90 9.44 -2.08
N PRO A 47 -0.13 8.62 -1.34
CA PRO A 47 0.62 9.09 -0.18
C PRO A 47 1.80 9.97 -0.60
N CYS A 48 2.11 10.96 0.22
CA CYS A 48 3.25 11.86 0.05
C CYS A 48 4.38 11.51 1.04
N ILE A 49 5.61 11.90 0.69
CA ILE A 49 6.82 11.70 1.49
C ILE A 49 6.77 12.59 2.74
N ASP A 50 6.46 13.87 2.53
CA ASP A 50 6.42 14.92 3.56
C ASP A 50 5.33 15.96 3.23
N ASN A 51 5.02 16.79 4.24
CA ASN A 51 4.00 17.85 4.17
C ASN A 51 4.46 19.10 3.39
N THR A 52 5.74 19.21 3.05
CA THR A 52 6.34 20.47 2.59
C THR A 52 6.39 20.58 1.07
N ASN A 53 6.82 19.51 0.40
CA ASN A 53 7.08 19.52 -1.04
C ASN A 53 6.06 18.69 -1.84
N HIS A 54 5.08 18.07 -1.17
CA HIS A 54 4.12 17.15 -1.77
C HIS A 54 4.79 16.13 -2.70
N LYS A 55 6.03 15.72 -2.40
CA LYS A 55 6.71 14.67 -3.15
C LYS A 55 5.89 13.39 -2.97
N THR A 56 5.33 12.88 -4.05
CA THR A 56 4.44 11.72 -3.98
C THR A 56 5.23 10.42 -4.08
N LEU A 57 4.73 9.38 -3.40
CA LEU A 57 5.29 8.03 -3.50
C LEU A 57 4.89 7.30 -4.80
N HIS A 58 3.90 7.84 -5.52
CA HIS A 58 3.41 7.32 -6.80
C HIS A 58 3.05 8.48 -7.75
N SER A 59 2.70 8.15 -8.99
CA SER A 59 2.28 9.08 -10.03
C SER A 59 1.10 9.94 -9.60
N LYS A 60 1.22 11.26 -9.82
CA LYS A 60 0.12 12.23 -9.66
C LYS A 60 -0.91 12.16 -10.79
N ILE A 61 -0.61 11.45 -11.87
CA ILE A 61 -1.48 11.32 -13.03
C ILE A 61 -2.35 10.08 -12.88
N ASP A 62 -1.73 8.91 -12.89
CA ASP A 62 -2.40 7.61 -12.83
C ASP A 62 -1.46 6.58 -12.18
N PRO A 63 -1.57 6.35 -10.87
CA PRO A 63 -0.70 5.43 -10.15
C PRO A 63 -0.99 3.97 -10.49
N LYS A 64 -2.22 3.62 -10.92
CA LYS A 64 -2.54 2.25 -11.36
C LYS A 64 -1.82 1.92 -12.68
N ARG A 65 -1.87 2.85 -13.64
CA ARG A 65 -1.14 2.69 -14.92
C ARG A 65 0.36 2.61 -14.72
N GLU A 66 0.91 3.37 -13.77
CA GLU A 66 2.31 3.25 -13.37
C GLU A 66 2.64 1.82 -12.90
N GLY A 67 1.80 1.23 -12.04
CA GLY A 67 1.94 -0.16 -11.61
C GLY A 67 1.93 -1.16 -12.76
N SER A 68 0.97 -1.03 -13.68
CA SER A 68 0.89 -1.90 -14.85
C SER A 68 2.13 -1.79 -15.74
N ARG A 69 2.72 -0.59 -15.84
CA ARG A 69 3.98 -0.38 -16.54
C ARG A 69 5.12 -1.14 -15.86
N PHE A 70 5.22 -1.13 -14.53
CA PHE A 70 6.23 -1.92 -13.83
C PHE A 70 6.10 -3.41 -14.11
N LEU A 71 4.89 -3.96 -14.07
CA LEU A 71 4.66 -5.36 -14.43
C LEU A 71 5.08 -5.66 -15.87
N SER A 72 4.76 -4.78 -16.83
CA SER A 72 5.11 -4.99 -18.25
C SER A 72 6.62 -5.03 -18.52
N MET A 73 7.41 -4.36 -17.68
CA MET A 73 8.88 -4.35 -17.77
C MET A 73 9.51 -5.58 -17.09
N TYR A 74 8.76 -6.24 -16.21
CA TYR A 74 9.25 -7.35 -15.42
C TYR A 74 9.02 -8.69 -16.14
N LYS A 75 10.11 -9.42 -16.41
CA LYS A 75 10.05 -10.68 -17.18
C LYS A 75 10.20 -11.93 -16.32
N ASN A 76 10.66 -11.79 -15.08
CA ASN A 76 10.97 -12.92 -14.20
C ASN A 76 9.70 -13.38 -13.47
N LYS A 77 9.71 -14.64 -13.03
CA LYS A 77 8.62 -15.30 -12.28
C LYS A 77 9.15 -15.82 -10.95
N GLY A 78 8.25 -16.25 -10.05
CA GLY A 78 8.62 -16.83 -8.76
C GLY A 78 8.64 -15.81 -7.63
N PHE A 79 9.81 -15.56 -7.02
CA PHE A 79 9.94 -14.76 -5.81
C PHE A 79 10.22 -13.28 -6.12
N LEU A 80 9.49 -12.36 -5.49
CA LEU A 80 9.66 -10.91 -5.64
C LEU A 80 9.93 -10.23 -4.31
N ILE A 81 10.82 -9.22 -4.33
CA ILE A 81 11.05 -8.32 -3.20
C ILE A 81 10.71 -6.90 -3.62
N PHE A 82 9.84 -6.24 -2.87
CA PHE A 82 9.59 -4.80 -2.98
C PHE A 82 10.20 -4.08 -1.78
N LEU A 83 11.01 -3.06 -2.06
CA LEU A 83 11.55 -2.15 -1.06
C LEU A 83 10.65 -0.92 -0.97
N GLY A 84 9.77 -0.92 0.01
CA GLY A 84 8.72 0.07 0.23
C GLY A 84 7.37 -0.38 -0.33
N LEU A 85 6.36 -0.27 0.52
CA LEU A 85 4.96 -0.50 0.17
C LEU A 85 4.33 0.76 -0.43
N GLY A 86 4.56 1.93 0.17
CA GLY A 86 3.87 3.16 -0.20
C GLY A 86 2.34 2.98 -0.30
N GLY A 87 1.75 3.42 -1.41
CA GLY A 87 0.33 3.19 -1.74
C GLY A 87 0.02 1.82 -2.36
N ALA A 88 1.01 0.93 -2.50
CA ALA A 88 0.94 -0.40 -3.10
C ALA A 88 0.53 -0.46 -4.59
N TYR A 89 0.44 0.68 -5.28
CA TYR A 89 0.05 0.73 -6.70
C TYR A 89 1.03 -0.01 -7.62
N HIS A 90 2.32 0.01 -7.31
CA HIS A 90 3.35 -0.74 -8.05
C HIS A 90 3.35 -2.23 -7.77
N ILE A 91 2.72 -2.68 -6.67
CA ILE A 91 2.70 -4.08 -6.24
C ILE A 91 1.41 -4.78 -6.71
N LYS A 92 0.28 -4.07 -6.69
CA LYS A 92 -1.04 -4.64 -6.96
C LYS A 92 -1.12 -5.45 -8.26
N PRO A 93 -0.59 -4.98 -9.41
CA PRO A 93 -0.65 -5.76 -10.65
C PRO A 93 0.09 -7.10 -10.59
N PHE A 94 1.13 -7.21 -9.75
CA PHE A 94 1.86 -8.46 -9.54
C PHE A 94 1.04 -9.44 -8.69
N LEU A 95 0.28 -8.95 -7.72
CA LEU A 95 -0.64 -9.78 -6.93
C LEU A 95 -1.75 -10.40 -7.80
N GLU A 96 -2.13 -9.76 -8.90
CA GLU A 96 -3.16 -10.28 -9.82
C GLU A 96 -2.65 -11.37 -10.77
N LYS A 97 -1.35 -11.74 -10.71
CA LYS A 97 -0.77 -12.82 -11.50
C LYS A 97 -0.49 -14.07 -10.66
N ASN A 98 -0.74 -15.24 -11.24
CA ASN A 98 -0.46 -16.55 -10.63
C ASN A 98 0.99 -17.01 -10.84
N GLU A 99 1.83 -16.18 -11.46
CA GLU A 99 3.21 -16.52 -11.82
C GLU A 99 4.22 -16.24 -10.70
N PHE A 100 3.76 -15.64 -9.60
CA PHE A 100 4.59 -15.29 -8.45
C PHE A 100 4.20 -16.16 -7.25
N SER A 101 5.15 -16.97 -6.80
CA SER A 101 4.98 -17.86 -5.66
C SER A 101 4.99 -17.11 -4.34
N THR A 102 5.74 -16.00 -4.25
CA THR A 102 5.86 -15.22 -3.02
C THR A 102 6.23 -13.78 -3.34
N ILE A 103 5.61 -12.84 -2.63
CA ILE A 103 5.95 -11.43 -2.66
C ILE A 103 6.31 -11.00 -1.25
N LEU A 104 7.57 -10.59 -1.05
CA LEU A 104 8.07 -10.01 0.18
C LEU A 104 8.10 -8.48 0.05
N ILE A 105 7.56 -7.77 1.04
CA ILE A 105 7.54 -6.31 1.06
C ILE A 105 8.29 -5.87 2.32
N LEU A 106 9.33 -5.07 2.13
CA LEU A 106 10.11 -4.49 3.21
C LEU A 106 9.80 -2.99 3.29
N ASP A 107 9.13 -2.56 4.34
CA ASP A 107 8.86 -1.15 4.61
C ASP A 107 9.28 -0.82 6.05
N LYS A 108 9.97 0.29 6.22
CA LYS A 108 10.56 0.70 7.51
C LYS A 108 9.65 1.62 8.32
N ASP A 109 8.64 2.19 7.70
CA ASP A 109 7.81 3.24 8.28
C ASP A 109 6.44 2.65 8.68
N ILE A 110 6.38 2.09 9.89
CA ILE A 110 5.17 1.44 10.41
C ILE A 110 4.01 2.44 10.55
N ASP A 111 4.32 3.69 10.86
CA ASP A 111 3.37 4.78 11.03
C ASP A 111 2.70 5.14 9.70
N ARG A 112 3.49 5.28 8.64
CA ARG A 112 2.97 5.50 7.29
C ARG A 112 2.23 4.29 6.77
N PHE A 113 2.72 3.08 7.06
CA PHE A 113 1.98 1.87 6.75
C PHE A 113 0.59 1.91 7.39
N LYS A 114 0.50 2.23 8.69
CA LYS A 114 -0.77 2.39 9.41
C LYS A 114 -1.67 3.44 8.75
N ALA A 115 -1.14 4.63 8.45
CA ALA A 115 -1.90 5.71 7.80
C ALA A 115 -2.46 5.31 6.43
N THR A 116 -1.67 4.59 5.62
CA THR A 116 -2.13 4.12 4.31
C THR A 116 -3.23 3.05 4.41
N LEU A 117 -3.28 2.23 5.47
CA LEU A 117 -4.37 1.28 5.70
C LEU A 117 -5.70 1.99 5.97
N SER A 118 -5.68 3.21 6.52
CA SER A 118 -6.89 4.00 6.77
C SER A 118 -7.42 4.69 5.52
N LYS A 119 -6.55 5.07 4.58
CA LYS A 119 -6.90 5.90 3.42
C LYS A 119 -7.02 5.15 2.10
N ILE A 120 -6.43 3.96 1.98
CA ILE A 120 -6.39 3.19 0.73
C ILE A 120 -6.95 1.79 1.00
N ASN A 121 -7.91 1.35 0.18
CA ASN A 121 -8.35 -0.03 0.20
C ASN A 121 -7.26 -0.94 -0.38
N LYS A 122 -6.71 -1.85 0.44
CA LYS A 122 -5.63 -2.75 0.04
C LYS A 122 -6.10 -4.17 -0.21
N LYS A 123 -7.40 -4.44 -0.08
CA LYS A 123 -7.95 -5.76 -0.37
C LYS A 123 -7.77 -6.06 -1.85
N CYS A 124 -7.20 -7.23 -2.13
CA CYS A 124 -7.18 -7.83 -3.46
C CYS A 124 -8.13 -9.01 -3.45
N THR A 125 -8.97 -9.12 -4.48
CA THR A 125 -9.76 -10.32 -4.76
C THR A 125 -8.86 -11.27 -5.54
N ARG A 126 -8.34 -12.29 -4.86
CA ARG A 126 -7.86 -13.52 -5.50
C ARG A 126 -8.92 -14.58 -5.33
#